data_AF-A0A8S2VFM0-F1
#
_entry.id   AF-A0A8S2VFM0-F1
#
_cell.length_a   1.000
_cell.length_b   1.000
_cell.length_c   1.000
_cell.angle_alpha   90.00
_cell.angle_beta   90.00
_cell.angle_gamma   90.00
#
_symmetry.space_group_name_H-M   'P 1'
#
loop_
_entity.id
_entity.type
_entity.pdbx_description
1 polymer ?
#
loop_
_entity_poly.entity_id
_entity_poly.type
_entity_poly.pdbx_seq_one_letter_code
_entity_poly.pdbx_strand_id
1 'polypeptide(L)' 'MPKPTTAPTVTVATVTAAAVAGATVSAATVTGAAVTGATVTAATVTRAAVTAAAVTTPRVTAPRVTAPTVTAST' A
#
# COMPACT_ATOMS: atom_id res chain seq x y z
N MET A 1 14.00 22.02 15.51
CA MET A 1 13.08 21.98 14.35
C MET A 1 12.69 20.53 14.10
N PRO A 2 11.40 20.16 14.12
CA PRO A 2 10.97 18.84 13.68
C PRO A 2 11.17 18.74 12.16
N LYS A 3 11.89 17.71 11.71
CA LYS A 3 12.02 17.38 10.29
C LYS A 3 10.62 17.12 9.72
N PRO A 4 10.25 17.67 8.54
CA PRO A 4 9.01 17.26 7.89
C PRO A 4 9.16 15.77 7.58
N THR A 5 8.44 14.92 8.31
CA THR A 5 8.29 13.51 7.97
C THR A 5 7.22 13.45 6.89
N THR A 6 7.57 13.84 5.67
CA THR A 6 6.68 13.68 4.52
C THR A 6 6.45 12.19 4.37
N ALA A 7 5.22 11.75 4.63
CA ALA A 7 4.88 10.35 4.46
C ALA A 7 5.01 9.97 2.98
N PRO A 8 5.40 8.72 2.66
CA PRO A 8 5.61 8.32 1.28
C PRO A 8 4.29 8.37 0.49
N THR A 9 4.30 9.09 -0.63
CA THR A 9 3.15 9.19 -1.56
C THR A 9 3.50 8.51 -2.88
N VAL A 10 2.63 7.60 -3.33
CA VAL A 10 2.73 6.90 -4.62
C VAL A 10 1.50 7.28 -5.43
N THR A 11 1.66 8.03 -6.52
CA THR A 11 0.51 8.64 -7.23
C THR A 11 0.11 7.92 -8.52
N VAL A 12 1.06 7.23 -9.16
CA VAL A 12 0.84 6.39 -10.35
C VAL A 12 1.97 5.37 -10.35
N ALA A 13 1.67 4.14 -9.96
CA ALA A 13 2.64 3.05 -9.96
C ALA A 13 2.00 1.78 -10.51
N THR A 14 2.68 1.12 -11.43
CA THR A 14 2.31 -0.22 -11.87
C THR A 14 3.24 -1.22 -11.19
N VAL A 15 2.68 -2.10 -10.38
CA VAL A 15 3.41 -3.14 -9.66
C VAL A 15 2.92 -4.50 -10.13
N THR A 16 3.75 -5.20 -10.90
CA THR A 16 3.42 -6.52 -11.45
C THR A 16 4.29 -7.59 -10.82
N ALA A 17 3.68 -8.67 -10.32
CA ALA A 17 4.36 -9.84 -9.76
C ALA A 17 5.39 -9.54 -8.64
N ALA A 18 5.21 -8.45 -7.88
CA ALA A 18 6.12 -8.09 -6.80
C ALA A 18 5.93 -8.99 -5.58
N ALA A 19 7.02 -9.45 -4.97
CA ALA A 19 7.01 -10.13 -3.68
C ALA A 19 7.54 -9.20 -2.58
N VAL A 20 6.69 -8.86 -1.61
CA VAL A 20 7.02 -7.96 -0.50
C VAL A 20 6.85 -8.71 0.82
N ALA A 21 7.96 -9.03 1.50
CA ALA A 21 7.92 -9.69 2.80
C ALA A 21 8.36 -8.73 3.92
N GLY A 22 7.63 -8.70 5.04
CA GLY A 22 8.02 -7.95 6.24
C GLY A 22 8.01 -6.42 6.12
N ALA A 23 7.42 -5.86 5.07
CA ALA A 23 7.41 -4.41 4.87
C ALA A 23 6.55 -3.69 5.91
N THR A 24 7.05 -2.56 6.42
CA THR A 24 6.25 -1.66 7.26
C THR A 24 5.90 -0.40 6.48
N VAL A 25 4.61 -0.18 6.25
CA VAL A 25 4.06 0.98 5.57
C VAL A 25 3.28 1.80 6.59
N SER A 26 3.79 2.97 6.96
CA SER A 26 3.13 3.88 7.90
C SER A 26 2.81 5.21 7.23
N ALA A 27 1.57 5.68 7.40
CA ALA A 27 1.06 6.96 6.88
C ALA A 27 1.17 7.14 5.35
N ALA A 28 1.37 6.07 4.58
CA ALA A 28 1.55 6.16 3.14
C ALA A 28 0.26 6.53 2.41
N THR A 29 0.37 7.34 1.36
CA THR A 29 -0.75 7.63 0.46
C THR A 29 -0.50 6.98 -0.89
N VAL A 30 -1.36 6.06 -1.32
CA VAL A 30 -1.29 5.40 -2.62
C VAL A 30 -2.49 5.80 -3.44
N THR A 31 -2.29 6.66 -4.44
CA THR A 31 -3.32 7.05 -5.40
C THR A 31 -3.02 6.37 -6.74
N GLY A 32 -4.03 5.93 -7.49
CA GLY A 32 -3.86 5.54 -8.91
C GLY A 32 -2.89 4.38 -9.19
N ALA A 33 -2.64 3.50 -8.21
CA ALA A 33 -1.72 2.38 -8.38
C ALA A 33 -2.40 1.17 -9.03
N ALA A 34 -1.76 0.57 -10.03
CA ALA A 34 -2.17 -0.69 -10.63
C ALA A 34 -1.29 -1.83 -10.10
N VAL A 35 -1.84 -2.70 -9.26
CA VAL A 35 -1.10 -3.81 -8.64
C VAL A 35 -1.63 -5.13 -9.17
N THR A 36 -0.85 -5.83 -9.98
CA THR A 36 -1.24 -7.12 -10.57
C THR A 36 -0.35 -8.25 -10.08
N GLY A 37 -0.91 -9.28 -9.46
CA GLY A 37 -0.16 -10.48 -9.06
C GLY A 37 0.86 -10.26 -7.93
N ALA A 38 0.78 -9.17 -7.17
CA ALA A 38 1.70 -8.91 -6.08
C ALA A 38 1.43 -9.85 -4.88
N THR A 39 2.48 -10.43 -4.33
CA THR A 39 2.44 -11.22 -3.10
C THR A 39 3.02 -10.42 -1.93
N VAL A 40 2.24 -10.18 -0.88
CA VAL A 40 2.68 -9.46 0.31
C VAL A 40 2.58 -10.40 1.52
N THR A 41 3.69 -10.66 2.21
CA THR A 41 3.75 -11.57 3.36
C THR A 41 4.21 -10.82 4.60
N ALA A 42 3.51 -10.96 5.72
CA ALA A 42 3.90 -10.38 7.02
C ALA A 42 4.11 -8.85 7.00
N ALA A 43 3.39 -8.12 6.13
CA ALA A 43 3.50 -6.66 6.07
C ALA A 43 2.71 -5.97 7.19
N THR A 44 3.26 -4.91 7.77
CA THR A 44 2.58 -4.05 8.74
C THR A 44 2.16 -2.75 8.06
N VAL A 45 0.87 -2.46 8.02
CA VAL A 45 0.31 -1.24 7.41
C VAL A 45 -0.41 -0.43 8.47
N THR A 46 0.05 0.78 8.75
CA THR A 46 -0.54 1.66 9.77
C THR A 46 -0.91 3.00 9.15
N ARG A 47 -2.17 3.43 9.27
CA ARG A 47 -2.64 4.73 8.75
C ARG A 47 -2.37 4.97 7.25
N ALA A 48 -2.34 3.92 6.44
CA ALA A 48 -2.18 4.09 5.00
C ALA A 48 -3.52 4.49 4.35
N ALA A 49 -3.45 5.43 3.42
CA ALA A 49 -4.57 5.84 2.58
C ALA A 49 -4.37 5.30 1.17
N VAL A 50 -5.33 4.53 0.65
CA VAL A 50 -5.30 4.00 -0.72
C VAL A 50 -6.53 4.52 -1.47
N THR A 51 -6.30 5.29 -2.52
CA THR A 51 -7.36 5.94 -3.31
C THR A 51 -7.24 5.53 -4.77
N ALA A 52 -8.32 5.05 -5.40
CA ALA A 52 -8.34 4.70 -6.83
C ALA A 52 -7.21 3.72 -7.25
N ALA A 53 -6.88 2.72 -6.42
CA ALA A 53 -5.95 1.67 -6.78
C ALA A 53 -6.68 0.50 -7.46
N ALA A 54 -6.17 0.06 -8.61
CA ALA A 54 -6.63 -1.13 -9.31
C ALA A 54 -5.78 -2.33 -8.88
N VAL A 55 -6.33 -3.24 -8.08
CA VAL A 55 -5.59 -4.38 -7.53
C VAL A 55 -6.16 -5.69 -8.09
N THR A 56 -5.40 -6.35 -8.96
CA THR A 56 -5.78 -7.59 -9.64
C THR A 56 -4.94 -8.74 -9.12
N THR A 57 -5.59 -9.81 -8.65
CA THR A 57 -4.95 -11.03 -8.09
C THR A 57 -3.84 -10.79 -7.05
N PRO A 58 -4.02 -9.92 -6.03
CA PRO A 58 -3.04 -9.79 -4.96
C PRO A 58 -3.07 -11.03 -4.05
N ARG A 59 -1.92 -11.45 -3.54
CA ARG A 59 -1.81 -12.49 -2.52
C ARG A 59 -1.24 -11.91 -1.24
N VAL A 60 -2.08 -11.64 -0.24
CA VAL A 60 -1.63 -11.09 1.04
C VAL A 60 -1.72 -12.16 2.14
N THR A 61 -0.60 -12.47 2.79
CA THR A 61 -0.52 -13.49 3.85
C THR A 61 -0.02 -12.87 5.16
N ALA A 62 -0.73 -13.11 6.26
CA ALA A 62 -0.42 -12.58 7.60
C ALA A 62 -0.17 -11.05 7.67
N PRO A 63 -1.01 -10.19 7.06
CA PRO A 63 -0.82 -8.75 7.19
C PRO A 63 -1.23 -8.26 8.59
N ARG A 64 -0.52 -7.27 9.11
CA ARG A 64 -0.92 -6.51 10.31
C ARG A 64 -1.37 -5.11 9.88
N VAL A 65 -2.68 -4.89 9.80
CA VAL A 65 -3.24 -3.61 9.32
C VAL A 65 -3.92 -2.86 10.46
N THR A 66 -3.63 -1.57 10.63
CA THR A 66 -4.21 -0.73 11.68
C THR A 66 -4.60 0.63 11.13
N ALA A 67 -5.89 0.99 11.26
CA ALA A 67 -6.48 2.22 10.75
C ALA A 67 -6.18 2.51 9.25
N PRO A 68 -6.39 1.56 8.32
CA PRO A 68 -6.29 1.85 6.89
C PRO A 68 -7.50 2.65 6.42
N THR A 69 -7.30 3.53 5.45
CA THR A 69 -8.39 4.18 4.70
C THR A 69 -8.30 3.73 3.25
N VAL A 70 -9.34 3.08 2.73
CA VAL A 70 -9.37 2.63 1.33
C VAL A 70 -10.61 3.21 0.65
N THR A 71 -10.40 3.99 -0.39
CA THR A 71 -11.45 4.59 -1.22
C THR A 71 -11.24 4.12 -2.66
N ALA A 72 -11.95 3.08 -3.07
CA ALA A 72 -11.90 2.59 -4.44
C ALA A 72 -12.73 3.52 -5.36
N SER A 73 -12.18 3.87 -6.53
CA SER A 73 -13.02 4.33 -7.65
C SER A 73 -13.46 3.09 -8.41
N THR A 74 -14.77 2.93 -8.57
CA THR A 74 -15.42 1.91 -9.41
C THR A 74 -14.96 2.01 -10.86
#